data_AF-A0A014M2A0-F1
#
_entry.id   AF-A0A014M2A0-F1
#
_cell.length_a   1.000
_cell.length_b   1.000
_cell.length_c   1.000
_cell.angle_alpha   90.00
_cell.angle_beta   90.00
_cell.angle_gamma   90.00
#
_symmetry.space_group_name_H-M   'P 1'
#
loop_
_entity.id
_entity.type
_entity.pdbx_description
1 polymer ?
#
loop_
_entity_poly.entity_id
_entity_poly.type
_entity_poly.pdbx_seq_one_letter_code
_entity_poly.pdbx_strand_id
1 'polypeptide(L)'
;MRILSVMAVVVLLLAVIGVQSWRLSNAHNTISTQQTTIAGQGKKLSQKNGQLIALKILTQTNSQAQTQLYAAAEQNGKLLRDRQRTIEELKRENEDFRRWSDARLPDAVIRLRQRPALAGGGAYRQWLSESHPLPAGPVRAAQQRRAAGPAG
;
A
#
# COMPACT_ATOMS: atom_id res chain seq x y z
N MET A 1 -39.97 -78.98 54.70
CA MET A 1 -39.46 -78.57 53.37
C MET A 1 -40.10 -77.29 52.82
N ARG A 2 -41.42 -77.06 52.95
CA ARG A 2 -42.12 -75.86 52.41
C ARG A 2 -41.62 -74.49 52.91
N ILE A 3 -41.17 -74.39 54.16
CA ILE A 3 -40.68 -73.12 54.74
C ILE A 3 -39.30 -72.75 54.21
N LEU A 4 -38.42 -73.74 53.99
CA LEU A 4 -37.10 -73.50 53.37
C LEU A 4 -37.21 -72.99 51.94
N SER A 5 -38.15 -73.53 51.15
CA SER A 5 -38.38 -73.06 49.78
C SER A 5 -38.90 -71.62 49.72
N VAL A 6 -39.76 -71.22 50.67
CA VAL A 6 -40.26 -69.83 50.73
C VAL A 6 -39.14 -68.87 51.10
N MET A 7 -38.31 -69.21 52.09
CA MET A 7 -37.16 -68.37 52.46
C MET A 7 -36.14 -68.25 51.32
N ALA A 8 -35.89 -69.33 50.59
CA ALA A 8 -35.00 -69.30 49.42
C ALA A 8 -35.54 -68.37 48.32
N VAL A 9 -36.85 -68.39 48.04
CA VAL A 9 -37.48 -67.51 47.05
C VAL A 9 -37.44 -66.05 47.49
N VAL A 10 -37.67 -65.77 48.79
CA VAL A 10 -37.60 -64.41 49.34
C VAL A 10 -36.18 -63.84 49.23
N VAL A 11 -35.16 -64.62 49.56
CA VAL A 11 -33.75 -64.20 49.43
C VAL A 11 -33.40 -63.90 47.97
N LEU A 12 -33.91 -64.72 47.03
CA LEU A 12 -33.66 -64.55 45.60
C LEU A 12 -34.34 -63.27 45.07
N LEU A 13 -35.57 -62.98 45.50
CA LEU A 13 -36.26 -61.73 45.18
C LEU A 13 -35.52 -60.50 45.72
N LEU A 14 -35.02 -60.56 46.96
CA LEU A 14 -34.24 -59.47 47.55
C LEU A 14 -32.92 -59.24 46.82
N ALA A 15 -32.24 -60.30 46.39
CA ALA A 15 -31.02 -60.20 45.59
C ALA A 15 -31.28 -59.52 44.23
N VAL A 16 -32.38 -59.87 43.55
CA VAL A 16 -32.77 -59.25 42.27
C VAL A 16 -33.09 -57.76 42.44
N ILE A 17 -33.82 -57.39 43.50
CA ILE A 17 -34.13 -55.99 43.81
C ILE A 17 -32.86 -55.20 44.18
N GLY A 18 -31.94 -55.80 44.95
CA GLY A 18 -30.66 -55.20 45.29
C GLY A 18 -29.80 -54.91 44.06
N VAL A 19 -29.71 -55.85 43.12
CA VAL A 19 -28.98 -55.69 41.85
C VAL A 19 -29.64 -54.64 40.94
N GLN A 20 -30.97 -54.60 40.88
CA GLN A 20 -31.71 -53.58 40.12
C GLN A 20 -31.49 -52.17 40.69
N SER A 21 -31.57 -52.02 42.02
CA SER A 21 -31.30 -50.75 42.71
C SER A 21 -29.85 -50.30 42.53
N TRP A 22 -28.90 -51.25 42.54
CA TRP A 22 -27.49 -50.94 42.29
C TRP A 22 -27.23 -50.53 40.83
N ARG A 23 -27.83 -51.21 39.85
CA ARG A 23 -27.75 -50.80 38.43
C ARG A 23 -28.39 -49.45 38.18
N LEU A 24 -29.53 -49.16 38.82
CA LEU A 24 -30.22 -47.88 38.65
C LEU A 24 -29.45 -46.73 39.33
N SER A 25 -28.85 -46.98 40.50
CA SER A 25 -27.97 -46.02 41.18
C SER A 25 -26.67 -45.78 40.38
N ASN A 26 -26.10 -46.83 39.78
CA ASN A 26 -24.90 -46.72 38.96
C ASN A 26 -25.18 -46.08 37.58
N ALA A 27 -26.42 -46.16 37.07
CA ALA A 27 -26.83 -45.47 35.85
C ALA A 27 -26.96 -43.94 36.04
N HIS A 28 -27.29 -43.46 37.24
CA HIS A 28 -27.36 -42.02 37.54
C HIS A 28 -25.99 -41.31 37.46
N ASN A 29 -24.88 -42.03 37.68
CA ASN A 29 -23.53 -41.47 37.59
C ASN A 29 -23.03 -41.26 36.15
N THR A 30 -23.67 -41.88 35.15
CA THR A 30 -23.30 -41.71 33.73
C THR A 30 -23.92 -40.47 33.10
N ILE A 31 -25.03 -39.97 33.64
CA ILE A 31 -25.74 -38.80 33.10
C ILE A 31 -25.10 -37.50 33.58
N SER A 32 -24.63 -37.43 34.84
CA SER A 32 -23.95 -36.24 35.37
C SER A 32 -22.53 -36.05 34.78
N THR A 33 -21.83 -37.16 34.51
CA THR A 33 -20.50 -37.14 33.87
C THR A 33 -20.56 -36.81 32.37
N GLN A 34 -21.62 -37.22 31.68
CA GLN A 34 -21.84 -36.81 30.29
C GLN A 34 -22.21 -35.33 30.15
N GLN A 35 -23.07 -34.78 31.02
CA GLN A 35 -23.40 -33.35 31.00
C GLN A 35 -22.20 -32.45 31.25
N THR A 36 -21.33 -32.82 32.19
CA THR A 36 -20.10 -32.07 32.47
C THR A 36 -19.09 -32.16 31.33
N THR A 37 -19.01 -33.32 30.65
CA THR A 37 -18.16 -33.48 29.45
C THR A 37 -18.68 -32.69 28.26
N ILE A 38 -19.99 -32.71 27.99
CA ILE A 38 -20.62 -31.95 26.90
C ILE A 38 -20.51 -30.44 27.17
N ALA A 39 -20.75 -30.00 28.41
CA ALA A 39 -20.57 -28.60 28.80
C ALA A 39 -19.09 -28.16 28.68
N GLY A 40 -18.15 -29.04 29.06
CA GLY A 40 -16.72 -28.80 28.90
C GLY A 40 -16.27 -28.72 27.44
N GLN A 41 -16.77 -29.61 26.59
CA GLN A 41 -16.53 -29.60 25.15
C GLN A 41 -17.14 -28.36 24.48
N GLY A 42 -18.37 -27.98 24.86
CA GLY A 42 -19.03 -26.76 24.40
C GLY A 42 -18.27 -25.49 24.77
N LYS A 43 -17.77 -25.39 26.02
CA LYS A 43 -16.89 -24.28 26.44
C LYS A 43 -15.60 -24.24 25.63
N LYS A 44 -14.95 -25.38 25.40
CA LYS A 44 -13.70 -25.47 24.63
C LYS A 44 -13.92 -25.11 23.15
N LEU A 45 -15.06 -25.52 22.57
CA LEU A 45 -15.45 -25.13 21.21
C LEU A 45 -15.71 -23.62 21.13
N SER A 46 -16.46 -23.06 22.07
CA SER A 46 -16.75 -21.63 22.13
C SER A 46 -15.48 -20.80 22.28
N GLN A 47 -14.54 -21.24 23.12
CA GLN A 47 -13.24 -20.58 23.28
C GLN A 47 -12.42 -20.63 21.98
N LYS A 48 -12.33 -21.80 21.34
CA LYS A 48 -11.62 -21.94 20.05
C LYS A 48 -12.27 -21.12 18.95
N ASN A 49 -13.60 -21.08 18.90
CA ASN A 49 -14.32 -20.28 17.90
C ASN A 49 -14.10 -18.78 18.13
N GLY A 50 -14.13 -18.32 19.39
CA GLY A 50 -13.77 -16.94 19.75
C GLY A 50 -12.33 -16.58 19.37
N GLN A 51 -11.37 -17.48 19.63
CA GLN A 51 -9.98 -17.31 19.20
C GLN A 51 -9.83 -17.26 17.68
N LEU A 52 -10.55 -18.11 16.94
CA LEU A 52 -10.52 -18.14 15.49
C LEU A 52 -11.11 -16.86 14.88
N ILE A 53 -12.22 -16.37 15.44
CA ILE A 53 -12.84 -15.10 15.05
C ILE A 53 -11.89 -13.94 15.34
N ALA A 54 -11.29 -13.88 16.53
CA ALA A 54 -10.32 -12.85 16.89
C ALA A 54 -9.09 -12.87 15.98
N LEU A 55 -8.57 -14.07 15.68
CA LEU A 55 -7.45 -14.24 14.75
C LEU A 55 -7.84 -13.83 13.33
N LYS A 56 -9.05 -14.17 12.86
CA LYS A 56 -9.57 -13.75 11.55
C LYS A 56 -9.71 -12.24 11.46
N ILE A 57 -10.22 -11.58 12.50
CA ILE A 57 -10.31 -10.11 12.56
C ILE A 57 -8.92 -9.49 12.54
N LEU A 58 -7.98 -10.02 13.33
CA LEU A 58 -6.62 -9.50 13.39
C LEU A 58 -5.88 -9.70 12.07
N THR A 59 -5.99 -10.88 11.45
CA THR A 59 -5.34 -11.17 10.16
C THR A 59 -5.97 -10.39 9.01
N GLN A 60 -7.29 -10.23 8.98
CA GLN A 60 -7.98 -9.42 7.96
C GLN A 60 -7.61 -7.94 8.07
N THR A 61 -7.59 -7.38 9.28
CA THR A 61 -7.19 -5.98 9.51
C THR A 61 -5.70 -5.77 9.24
N ASN A 62 -4.84 -6.70 9.66
CA ASN A 62 -3.41 -6.65 9.40
C ASN A 62 -3.11 -6.75 7.89
N SER A 63 -3.76 -7.66 7.16
CA SER A 63 -3.60 -7.80 5.71
C SER A 63 -4.01 -6.52 4.96
N GLN A 64 -5.13 -5.91 5.36
CA GLN A 64 -5.57 -4.64 4.78
C GLN A 64 -4.60 -3.49 5.12
N ALA A 65 -4.17 -3.38 6.37
CA ALA A 65 -3.20 -2.37 6.79
C ALA A 65 -1.85 -2.56 6.09
N GLN A 66 -1.39 -3.80 5.94
CA GLN A 66 -0.14 -4.13 5.24
C GLN A 66 -0.25 -3.82 3.74
N THR A 67 -1.38 -4.13 3.09
CA THR A 67 -1.62 -3.75 1.69
C THR A 67 -1.61 -2.24 1.51
N GLN A 68 -2.24 -1.50 2.43
CA GLN A 68 -2.21 -0.03 2.40
C GLN A 68 -0.79 0.53 2.63
N LEU A 69 -0.02 -0.04 3.55
CA LEU A 69 1.38 0.36 3.77
C LEU A 69 2.24 0.09 2.53
N TYR A 70 2.08 -1.06 1.87
CA TYR A 70 2.78 -1.37 0.63
C TYR A 70 2.37 -0.41 -0.50
N ALA A 71 1.07 -0.14 -0.65
CA ALA A 71 0.59 0.82 -1.65
C ALA A 71 1.12 2.23 -1.40
N ALA A 72 1.12 2.69 -0.14
CA ALA A 72 1.70 3.97 0.25
C ALA A 72 3.22 4.01 0.02
N ALA A 73 3.95 2.93 0.33
CA ALA A 73 5.37 2.83 0.09
C ALA A 73 5.69 2.87 -1.42
N GLU A 74 4.90 2.20 -2.26
CA GLU A 74 5.07 2.22 -3.71
C GLU A 74 4.79 3.62 -4.28
N GLN A 75 3.73 4.28 -3.83
CA GLN A 75 3.41 5.66 -4.22
C GLN A 75 4.51 6.64 -3.82
N ASN A 76 4.99 6.56 -2.57
CA ASN A 76 6.10 7.38 -2.10
C ASN A 76 7.38 7.10 -2.89
N GLY A 77 7.66 5.83 -3.21
CA GLY A 77 8.80 5.45 -4.05
C GLY A 77 8.72 6.01 -5.47
N LYS A 78 7.52 6.05 -6.08
CA LYS A 78 7.30 6.71 -7.37
C LYS A 78 7.54 8.22 -7.27
N LEU A 79 6.96 8.87 -6.28
CA LEU A 79 7.13 10.31 -6.04
C LEU A 79 8.60 10.68 -5.81
N LEU A 80 9.34 9.90 -5.03
CA LEU A 80 10.76 10.14 -4.77
C LEU A 80 11.60 10.04 -6.06
N ARG A 81 11.33 9.05 -6.91
CA ARG A 81 12.02 8.92 -8.20
C ARG A 81 11.71 10.09 -9.14
N ASP A 82 10.48 10.54 -9.17
CA ASP A 82 10.09 11.70 -9.98
C ASP A 82 10.77 12.97 -9.48
N ARG A 83 10.76 13.21 -8.16
CA ARG A 83 11.48 14.33 -7.54
C ARG A 83 12.97 14.30 -7.84
N GLN A 84 13.59 13.13 -7.76
CA GLN A 84 15.01 12.96 -8.07
C GLN A 84 15.32 13.33 -9.53
N ARG A 85 14.50 12.85 -10.48
CA ARG A 85 14.65 13.21 -11.91
C ARG A 85 14.51 14.71 -12.13
N THR A 86 13.49 15.33 -11.53
CA THR A 86 13.29 16.79 -11.64
C THR A 86 14.47 17.57 -11.06
N ILE A 87 15.03 17.14 -9.93
CA ILE A 87 16.21 17.79 -9.34
C ILE A 87 17.42 17.66 -10.28
N GLU A 88 17.65 16.48 -10.85
CA GLU A 88 18.75 16.27 -11.80
C GLU A 88 18.59 17.08 -13.08
N GLU A 89 17.37 17.19 -13.59
CA GLU A 89 17.04 18.03 -14.74
C GLU A 89 17.27 19.51 -14.43
N LEU A 90 16.70 20.02 -13.34
CA LEU A 90 16.91 21.41 -12.90
C LEU A 90 18.40 21.71 -12.63
N LYS A 91 19.15 20.75 -12.11
CA LYS A 91 20.60 20.90 -11.91
C LYS A 91 21.33 21.01 -13.25
N ARG A 92 21.01 20.16 -14.23
CA ARG A 92 21.59 20.24 -15.58
C ARG A 92 21.26 21.56 -16.25
N GLU A 93 19.99 21.98 -16.19
CA GLU A 93 19.56 23.28 -16.73
C GLU A 93 20.29 24.45 -16.05
N ASN A 94 20.47 24.41 -14.73
CA ASN A 94 21.21 25.44 -14.01
C ASN A 94 22.69 25.48 -14.42
N GLU A 95 23.33 24.32 -14.56
CA GLU A 95 24.70 24.23 -15.07
C GLU A 95 24.82 24.76 -16.50
N ASP A 96 23.82 24.51 -17.36
CA ASP A 96 23.77 25.04 -18.72
C ASP A 96 23.60 26.56 -18.75
N PHE A 97 22.73 27.12 -17.90
CA PHE A 97 22.59 28.56 -17.76
C PHE A 97 23.87 29.22 -17.26
N ARG A 98 24.54 28.59 -16.28
CA ARG A 98 25.82 29.08 -15.77
C ARG A 98 26.91 29.03 -16.85
N ARG A 99 26.98 27.94 -17.62
CA ARG A 99 27.89 27.85 -18.77
C ARG A 99 27.60 28.91 -19.82
N TRP A 100 26.34 29.19 -20.10
CA TRP A 100 25.94 30.25 -21.04
C TRP A 100 26.30 31.64 -20.52
N SER A 101 26.14 31.91 -19.23
CA SER A 101 26.51 33.20 -18.63
C SER A 101 28.04 33.40 -18.55
N ASP A 102 28.78 32.31 -18.28
CA ASP A 102 30.24 32.33 -18.20
C ASP A 102 30.90 32.36 -19.59
N ALA A 103 30.19 31.92 -20.63
CA ALA A 103 30.63 32.09 -22.01
C ALA A 103 30.78 33.58 -22.33
N ARG A 104 31.89 33.95 -22.98
CA ARG A 104 32.12 35.34 -23.41
C ARG A 104 30.92 35.82 -24.22
N LEU A 105 30.32 36.94 -23.79
CA LEU A 105 29.20 37.54 -24.51
C LEU A 105 29.58 37.70 -25.99
N PRO A 106 28.72 37.26 -26.92
CA PRO A 106 28.98 37.44 -28.35
C PRO A 106 29.21 38.91 -28.66
N ASP A 107 30.18 39.20 -29.53
CA ASP A 107 30.52 40.57 -29.94
C ASP A 107 29.30 41.37 -30.39
N ALA A 108 28.30 40.71 -30.99
CA ALA A 108 27.02 41.33 -31.35
C ALA A 108 26.29 41.98 -30.16
N VAL A 109 26.26 41.31 -29.00
CA VAL A 109 25.60 41.81 -27.78
C VAL A 109 26.42 42.93 -27.14
N ILE A 110 27.75 42.81 -27.16
CA ILE A 110 28.67 43.84 -26.64
C ILE A 110 28.54 45.11 -27.47
N ARG A 111 28.50 45.01 -28.80
CA ARG A 111 28.30 46.15 -29.72
C ARG A 111 26.94 46.82 -29.57
N LEU A 112 25.88 46.05 -29.32
CA LEU A 112 24.55 46.59 -28.99
C LEU A 112 24.54 47.39 -27.69
N ARG A 113 25.31 46.95 -26.69
CA ARG A 113 25.48 47.65 -25.42
C ARG A 113 26.36 48.88 -25.55
N GLN A 114 27.36 48.86 -26.44
CA GLN A 114 28.15 50.02 -26.83
C GLN A 114 27.32 50.97 -27.69
N ARG A 115 26.41 51.70 -27.04
CA ARG A 115 25.51 52.62 -27.71
C ARG A 115 26.21 53.98 -27.94
N PRO A 116 26.26 54.50 -29.18
CA PRO A 116 26.56 55.91 -29.39
C PRO A 116 25.44 56.78 -28.79
N ALA A 117 25.73 58.05 -28.49
CA ALA A 117 24.74 58.99 -27.96
C ALA A 117 23.68 59.32 -29.04
N LEU A 118 22.66 58.47 -29.14
CA LEU A 118 21.57 58.60 -30.11
C LEU A 118 20.42 59.39 -29.48
N ALA A 119 20.04 60.50 -30.12
CA ALA A 119 18.99 61.42 -29.69
C ALA A 119 17.57 60.87 -29.93
N GLY A 120 17.21 59.77 -29.27
CA GLY A 120 15.85 59.20 -29.28
C GLY A 120 15.64 57.98 -30.19
N GLY A 121 14.39 57.50 -30.25
CA GLY A 121 14.02 56.21 -30.84
C GLY A 121 14.13 56.13 -32.37
N GLY A 122 13.90 57.23 -33.08
CA GLY A 122 14.04 57.29 -34.54
C GLY A 122 15.50 57.12 -34.98
N ALA A 123 16.41 57.87 -34.36
CA ALA A 123 17.85 57.76 -34.57
C ALA A 123 18.38 56.35 -34.22
N TYR A 124 17.76 55.67 -33.26
CA TYR A 124 18.10 54.28 -32.91
C TYR A 124 17.74 53.27 -34.01
N ARG A 125 16.53 53.37 -34.58
CA ARG A 125 16.12 52.48 -35.68
C ARG A 125 16.98 52.71 -36.93
N GLN A 126 17.30 53.96 -37.22
CA GLN A 126 18.15 54.32 -38.35
C GLN A 126 19.59 53.82 -38.16
N TRP A 127 20.19 54.01 -36.99
CA TRP A 127 21.51 53.48 -36.65
C TRP A 127 21.57 51.94 -36.78
N LEU A 128 20.55 51.22 -36.30
CA LEU A 128 20.45 49.76 -36.47
C LEU A 128 20.33 49.32 -37.94
N SER A 129 19.69 50.15 -38.78
CA SER A 129 19.43 49.82 -40.19
C SER A 129 20.62 50.16 -41.10
N GLU A 130 21.33 51.25 -40.80
CA GLU A 130 22.51 51.71 -41.56
C GLU A 130 23.80 51.01 -41.11
N SER A 131 23.91 50.64 -39.83
CA SER A 131 25.15 50.17 -39.23
C SER A 131 25.06 48.75 -38.67
N HIS A 132 24.82 47.75 -39.51
CA HIS A 132 24.91 46.30 -39.21
C HIS A 132 23.60 45.62 -38.75
N PRO A 133 22.75 45.15 -39.69
CA PRO A 133 21.72 44.17 -39.36
C PRO A 133 22.37 42.94 -38.69
N LEU A 134 21.81 42.53 -37.55
CA LEU A 134 22.22 41.30 -36.85
C LEU A 134 22.03 40.11 -37.80
N PRO A 135 23.03 39.21 -37.94
CA PRO A 135 22.80 37.94 -38.63
C PRO A 135 21.65 37.22 -37.94
N ALA A 136 20.68 36.71 -38.71
CA ALA A 136 19.69 35.81 -38.15
C ALA A 136 20.43 34.63 -37.53
N GLY A 137 20.36 34.50 -36.20
CA GLY A 137 20.94 33.36 -35.49
C GLY A 137 20.42 32.05 -36.11
N PRO A 138 21.20 30.96 -36.09
CA PRO A 138 20.88 29.75 -36.83
C PRO A 138 19.49 29.22 -36.44
N VAL A 139 18.52 29.44 -37.33
CA VAL A 139 17.18 28.84 -37.25
C VAL A 139 17.30 27.37 -37.67
N ARG A 140 18.08 26.57 -36.94
CA ARG A 140 18.17 25.10 -37.18
C ARG A 140 17.18 24.29 -36.35
N ALA A 141 16.44 24.90 -35.41
CA ALA A 141 15.46 24.18 -34.60
C ALA A 141 14.00 24.28 -35.11
N ALA A 142 13.65 25.29 -35.91
CA ALA A 142 12.26 25.46 -36.39
C ALA A 142 11.99 24.81 -37.76
N GLN A 143 13.00 24.65 -38.61
CA GLN A 143 12.82 24.04 -39.95
C GLN A 143 12.67 22.51 -39.90
N GLN A 144 13.28 21.83 -38.91
CA GLN A 144 13.18 20.37 -38.78
C GLN A 144 11.79 19.89 -38.35
N ARG A 145 11.00 20.70 -37.62
CA ARG A 145 9.60 20.37 -37.29
C ARG A 145 8.62 20.56 -38.46
N ARG A 146 8.97 21.35 -39.48
CA ARG A 146 8.10 21.62 -40.63
C ARG A 146 8.29 20.62 -41.79
N ALA A 147 9.40 19.89 -41.80
CA ALA A 147 9.66 18.80 -42.74
C ALA A 147 9.11 17.43 -42.29
N ALA A 148 8.52 17.35 -41.10
CA ALA A 148 7.82 16.17 -40.59
C ALA A 148 6.30 16.45 -40.53
N GLY A 149 5.69 16.60 -41.70
CA GLY A 149 4.24 16.60 -41.92
C GLY A 149 3.92 15.70 -43.11
N PRO A 150 2.73 15.11 -43.14
CA PRO A 150 2.49 13.67 -43.11
C PRO A 150 2.83 12.98 -44.45
N ALA A 151 3.40 11.78 -44.36
CA ALA A 151 3.40 10.83 -45.46
C ALA A 151 2.38 9.74 -45.11
N GLY A 152 1.30 9.67 -45.90
CA GLY A 152 0.28 8.61 -45.85
C GLY A 152 -1.00 9.01 -45.16
#